data_AF-A0A954AR82-F1
#
_entry.id   AF-A0A954AR82-F1
#
_cell.length_a   1.000
_cell.length_b   1.000
_cell.length_c   1.000
_cell.angle_alpha   90.00
_cell.angle_beta   90.00
_cell.angle_gamma   90.00
#
_symmetry.space_group_name_H-M   'P 1'
#
loop_
_entity.id
_entity.type
_entity.pdbx_description
1 polymer ?
#
loop_
_entity_poly.entity_id
_entity_poly.type
_entity_poly.pdbx_seq_one_letter_code
_entity_poly.pdbx_strand_id
1 'polypeptide(L)'
;MLTAMRNHKAPEVLDLVVRARDGDRAAFGDLYSLIGPSVRAAIRAKFPAWDSADVEDVAQETWLNALEKLDTQRKTGGFEGWICSIARNKAIDRHRKEGLRTGTPLSDVELVATVRGALDRLAENEAVTQALDRLPRNQVEVVMLIFKEGFTCSGVAALLGISPSTVSCRLRCARDSLRGYFNSEDPERES
;
A
#
# COMPACT_ATOMS: atom_id res chain seq x y z
N MET A 1 -11.10 -3.10 -11.51
CA MET A 1 -10.12 -2.74 -12.57
C MET A 1 -8.71 -2.95 -12.00
N LEU A 2 -8.17 -4.17 -12.14
CA LEU A 2 -6.87 -4.61 -11.63
C LEU A 2 -5.75 -3.76 -12.25
N THR A 3 -5.22 -2.81 -11.49
CA THR A 3 -4.06 -2.04 -11.92
C THR A 3 -2.94 -2.43 -11.00
N ALA A 4 -2.14 -3.42 -11.43
CA ALA A 4 -0.71 -3.21 -11.58
C ALA A 4 -0.11 -2.11 -10.67
N MET A 5 1.01 -2.28 -9.97
CA MET A 5 2.01 -1.23 -10.20
C MET A 5 2.26 -1.32 -11.69
N ARG A 6 1.54 -0.47 -12.44
CA ARG A 6 1.50 -0.50 -13.90
C ARG A 6 2.95 -0.39 -14.27
N ASN A 7 3.38 -1.24 -15.19
CA ASN A 7 4.75 -1.29 -15.64
C ASN A 7 5.04 0.02 -16.42
N HIS A 8 5.07 1.15 -15.72
CA HIS A 8 5.36 2.46 -16.24
C HIS A 8 6.81 2.40 -16.67
N LYS A 9 7.07 2.73 -17.92
CA LYS A 9 8.42 2.66 -18.45
C LYS A 9 9.28 3.60 -17.61
N ALA A 10 10.28 3.06 -16.90
CA ALA A 10 11.17 3.85 -16.05
C ALA A 10 11.74 5.10 -16.75
N PRO A 11 12.08 5.09 -18.06
CA PRO A 11 12.50 6.29 -18.79
C PRO A 11 11.42 7.39 -18.89
N GLU A 12 10.14 7.01 -19.04
CA GLU A 12 9.02 7.95 -19.14
C GLU A 12 8.77 8.65 -17.80
N VAL A 13 8.78 7.89 -16.71
CA VAL A 13 8.65 8.44 -15.35
C VAL A 13 9.81 9.38 -15.04
N LEU A 14 11.04 9.02 -15.42
CA LEU A 14 12.21 9.83 -15.16
C LEU A 14 12.17 11.17 -15.92
N ASP A 15 11.74 11.18 -17.19
CA ASP A 15 11.55 12.42 -17.96
C ASP A 15 10.55 13.36 -17.29
N LEU A 16 9.39 12.82 -16.90
CA LEU A 16 8.36 13.58 -16.19
C LEU A 16 8.87 14.15 -14.87
N VAL A 17 9.65 13.36 -14.11
CA VAL A 17 10.27 13.81 -12.84
C VAL A 17 11.25 14.96 -13.08
N VAL A 18 12.12 14.85 -14.09
CA VAL A 18 13.10 15.90 -14.41
C VAL A 18 12.40 17.19 -14.82
N ARG A 19 11.43 17.12 -15.73
CA ARG A 19 10.70 18.30 -16.20
C ARG A 19 9.86 18.93 -15.08
N ALA A 20 9.19 18.10 -14.27
CA ALA A 20 8.41 18.60 -13.13
C ALA A 20 9.30 19.33 -12.10
N ARG A 21 10.53 18.84 -11.89
CA ARG A 21 11.52 19.52 -11.05
C ARG A 21 11.90 20.90 -11.59
N ASP A 22 12.02 21.03 -12.92
CA ASP A 22 12.35 22.29 -13.59
C ASP A 22 11.15 23.26 -13.68
N GLY A 23 10.01 22.93 -13.04
CA GLY A 23 8.83 23.78 -12.95
C GLY A 23 7.80 23.54 -14.06
N ASP A 24 7.97 22.51 -14.89
CA ASP A 24 6.97 22.12 -15.89
C ASP A 24 5.71 21.56 -15.20
N ARG A 25 4.69 22.41 -15.10
CA ARG A 25 3.40 22.07 -14.49
C ARG A 25 2.65 20.97 -15.25
N ALA A 26 2.82 20.87 -16.57
CA ALA A 26 2.18 19.83 -17.35
C ALA A 26 2.83 18.47 -17.05
N ALA A 27 4.17 18.42 -17.02
CA ALA A 27 4.90 17.21 -16.62
C ALA A 27 4.54 16.77 -15.19
N PHE A 28 4.36 17.71 -14.27
CA PHE A 28 3.85 17.40 -12.93
C PHE A 28 2.43 16.81 -12.97
N GLY A 29 1.52 17.41 -13.74
CA GLY A 29 0.15 16.90 -13.90
C GLY A 29 0.12 15.48 -14.45
N ASP A 30 0.97 15.20 -15.44
CA ASP A 30 1.12 13.87 -16.02
C ASP A 30 1.70 12.89 -14.99
N LEU A 31 2.75 13.28 -14.26
CA LEU A 31 3.36 12.48 -13.20
C LEU A 31 2.35 12.14 -12.08
N TYR A 32 1.57 13.14 -11.63
CA TYR A 32 0.53 12.97 -10.62
C TYR A 32 -0.58 12.04 -11.13
N SER A 33 -1.03 12.22 -12.38
CA SER A 33 -2.05 11.37 -12.99
C SER A 33 -1.58 9.92 -13.12
N LEU A 34 -0.30 9.72 -13.40
CA LEU A 34 0.34 8.42 -13.56
C LEU A 34 0.50 7.68 -12.23
N ILE A 35 1.04 8.36 -11.20
CA ILE A 35 1.53 7.73 -9.97
C ILE A 35 0.62 7.98 -8.77
N GLY A 36 -0.24 9.00 -8.81
CA GLY A 36 -1.20 9.33 -7.76
C GLY A 36 -2.07 8.13 -7.33
N PRO A 37 -2.56 7.29 -8.26
CA PRO A 37 -3.27 6.07 -7.89
C PRO A 37 -2.45 5.12 -6.99
N SER A 38 -1.17 4.91 -7.31
CA SER A 38 -0.25 4.06 -6.53
C SER A 38 0.06 4.64 -5.16
N VAL A 39 0.21 5.97 -5.05
CA VAL A 39 0.38 6.67 -3.77
C VAL A 39 -0.83 6.41 -2.85
N ARG A 40 -2.05 6.60 -3.35
CA ARG A 40 -3.27 6.33 -2.59
C ARG A 40 -3.41 4.85 -2.23
N ALA A 41 -3.04 3.95 -3.14
CA ALA A 41 -3.04 2.52 -2.91
C ALA A 41 -2.10 2.09 -1.78
N ALA A 42 -0.89 2.66 -1.74
CA ALA A 42 0.08 2.42 -0.67
C ALA A 42 -0.48 2.81 0.71
N ILE A 43 -1.20 3.93 0.78
CA ILE A 43 -1.85 4.40 2.01
C ILE A 43 -3.00 3.45 2.40
N ARG A 44 -3.91 3.15 1.46
CA ARG A 44 -5.05 2.25 1.69
C ARG A 44 -4.63 0.85 2.11
N ALA A 45 -3.58 0.29 1.51
CA ALA A 45 -3.08 -1.02 1.90
C ALA A 45 -2.55 -1.03 3.35
N LYS A 46 -2.04 0.10 3.84
CA LYS A 46 -1.57 0.23 5.21
C LYS A 46 -2.71 0.48 6.21
N PHE A 47 -3.66 1.33 5.83
CA PHE A 47 -4.81 1.74 6.64
C PHE A 47 -6.10 1.57 5.85
N PRO A 48 -6.63 0.33 5.76
CA PRO A 48 -7.78 0.09 4.89
C PRO A 48 -9.06 0.78 5.40
N ALA A 49 -9.16 1.13 6.69
CA ALA A 49 -10.36 1.75 7.28
C ALA A 49 -10.47 3.25 7.06
N TRP A 50 -9.37 3.87 6.67
CA TRP A 50 -9.36 5.29 6.38
C TRP A 50 -10.30 5.54 5.22
N ASP A 51 -11.09 6.60 5.35
CA ASP A 51 -11.96 7.00 4.28
C ASP A 51 -11.16 7.64 3.13
N SER A 52 -11.86 8.02 2.07
CA SER A 52 -11.25 8.68 0.93
C SER A 52 -10.60 10.02 1.27
N ALA A 53 -11.12 10.75 2.27
CA ALA A 53 -10.61 12.05 2.66
C ALA A 53 -9.29 11.91 3.43
N ASP A 54 -9.23 10.99 4.40
CA ASP A 54 -7.99 10.67 5.14
C ASP A 54 -6.86 10.26 4.19
N VAL A 55 -7.17 9.43 3.19
CA VAL A 55 -6.21 8.97 2.19
C VAL A 55 -5.74 10.13 1.30
N GLU A 56 -6.66 10.98 0.84
CA GLU A 56 -6.32 12.09 -0.06
C GLU A 56 -5.54 13.19 0.67
N ASP A 57 -5.86 13.50 1.92
CA ASP A 57 -5.09 14.42 2.76
C ASP A 57 -3.61 14.02 2.82
N VAL A 58 -3.35 12.75 3.16
CA VAL A 58 -1.97 12.25 3.23
C VAL A 58 -1.33 12.18 1.85
N ALA A 59 -2.08 11.87 0.79
CA ALA A 59 -1.57 11.88 -0.57
C ALA A 59 -1.14 13.29 -1.00
N GLN A 60 -1.96 14.32 -0.74
CA GLN A 60 -1.63 15.71 -1.05
C GLN A 60 -0.39 16.17 -0.31
N GLU A 61 -0.31 15.93 1.01
CA GLU A 61 0.90 16.23 1.78
C GLU A 61 2.14 15.50 1.22
N THR A 62 1.96 14.26 0.76
CA THR A 62 3.05 13.49 0.17
C THR A 62 3.57 14.15 -1.09
N TRP A 63 2.70 14.55 -2.01
CA TRP A 63 3.08 15.21 -3.25
C TRP A 63 3.74 16.56 -3.02
N LEU A 64 3.22 17.37 -2.10
CA LEU A 64 3.83 18.66 -1.72
C LEU A 64 5.26 18.46 -1.18
N ASN A 65 5.46 17.48 -0.30
CA ASN A 65 6.79 17.18 0.26
C ASN A 65 7.72 16.47 -0.74
N ALA A 66 7.17 15.68 -1.67
CA ALA A 66 7.95 14.95 -2.65
C ALA A 66 8.57 15.91 -3.68
N LEU A 67 7.82 16.94 -4.10
CA LEU A 67 8.29 18.01 -4.98
C LEU A 67 9.52 18.73 -4.43
N GLU A 68 9.54 19.00 -3.12
CA GLU A 68 10.68 19.65 -2.45
C GLU A 68 11.92 18.74 -2.33
N LYS A 69 11.73 17.41 -2.45
CA LYS A 69 12.76 16.41 -2.19
C LYS A 69 13.18 15.61 -3.43
N LEU A 70 12.72 16.01 -4.62
CA LEU A 70 13.05 15.35 -5.89
C LEU A 70 14.57 15.17 -6.06
N ASP A 71 15.35 16.13 -5.58
CA ASP A 71 16.81 16.20 -5.61
C ASP A 71 17.52 15.06 -4.85
N THR A 72 16.81 14.40 -3.93
CA THR A 72 17.37 13.32 -3.08
C THR A 72 17.23 11.92 -3.70
N GLN A 73 16.72 11.81 -4.92
CA GLN A 73 16.58 10.54 -5.62
C GLN A 73 17.93 9.92 -5.98
N ARG A 74 18.33 8.90 -5.20
CA ARG A 74 19.42 7.96 -5.53
C ARG A 74 19.08 6.50 -5.23
N LYS A 75 17.80 6.12 -5.17
CA LYS A 75 17.41 4.79 -4.66
C LYS A 75 16.98 3.80 -5.74
N THR A 76 17.40 2.55 -5.52
CA THR A 76 16.91 1.33 -6.14
C THR A 76 15.39 1.20 -5.97
N GLY A 77 14.67 0.87 -7.05
CA GLY A 77 13.21 0.71 -7.04
C GLY A 77 12.41 1.81 -7.74
N GLY A 78 13.06 2.85 -8.26
CA GLY A 78 12.42 3.90 -9.06
C GLY A 78 11.64 4.94 -8.26
N PHE A 79 11.18 5.99 -8.95
CA PHE A 79 10.45 7.11 -8.34
C PHE A 79 9.15 6.68 -7.65
N GLU A 80 8.38 5.79 -8.29
CA GLU A 80 7.11 5.30 -7.77
C GLU A 80 7.25 4.59 -6.41
N GLY A 81 8.20 3.65 -6.30
CA GLY A 81 8.47 2.97 -5.03
C GLY A 81 8.93 3.93 -3.93
N TRP A 82 9.77 4.90 -4.29
CA TRP A 82 10.23 5.95 -3.37
C TRP A 82 9.08 6.81 -2.84
N ILE A 83 8.24 7.38 -3.72
CA ILE A 83 7.13 8.24 -3.27
C ILE A 83 6.06 7.46 -2.51
N CYS A 84 5.78 6.21 -2.90
CA CYS A 84 4.87 5.33 -2.15
C CYS A 84 5.40 5.01 -0.74
N SER A 85 6.72 4.85 -0.59
CA SER A 85 7.35 4.66 0.73
C SER A 85 7.20 5.91 1.61
N ILE A 86 7.31 7.11 1.04
CA ILE A 86 7.07 8.38 1.76
C ILE A 86 5.60 8.46 2.19
N ALA A 87 4.67 8.17 1.27
CA ALA A 87 3.24 8.18 1.55
C ALA A 87 2.87 7.27 2.71
N ARG A 88 3.37 6.03 2.66
CA ARG A 88 3.17 5.02 3.70
C ARG A 88 3.70 5.49 5.06
N ASN A 89 4.91 6.05 5.09
CA ASN A 89 5.51 6.52 6.34
C ASN A 89 4.76 7.73 6.92
N LYS A 90 4.33 8.67 6.06
CA LYS A 90 3.48 9.79 6.48
C LYS A 90 2.16 9.32 7.09
N ALA A 91 1.50 8.33 6.48
CA ALA A 91 0.28 7.75 7.02
C ALA A 91 0.51 7.14 8.42
N ILE A 92 1.62 6.40 8.59
CA ILE A 92 2.02 5.84 9.91
C ILE A 92 2.25 6.94 10.93
N ASP A 93 2.96 8.00 10.55
CA ASP A 93 3.23 9.13 11.43
C ASP A 93 1.98 9.89 11.83
N ARG A 94 1.05 10.13 10.89
CA ARG A 94 -0.25 10.77 11.17
C ARG A 94 -1.04 9.94 12.18
N HIS A 95 -1.22 8.65 11.90
CA HIS A 95 -1.94 7.75 12.79
C HIS A 95 -1.31 7.71 14.20
N ARG A 96 0.02 7.61 14.29
CA ARG A 96 0.73 7.63 15.56
C ARG A 96 0.49 8.93 16.35
N LYS A 97 0.50 10.09 15.66
CA LYS A 97 0.22 11.39 16.27
C LYS A 97 -1.22 11.52 16.76
N GLU A 98 -2.18 10.98 16.01
CA GLU A 98 -3.59 10.96 16.40
C GLU A 98 -3.81 10.15 17.69
N GLY A 99 -3.22 8.96 17.80
CA GLY A 99 -3.27 8.16 19.04
C GLY A 99 -2.62 8.83 20.24
N LEU A 100 -1.47 9.50 20.04
CA LEU A 100 -0.85 10.31 21.09
C LEU A 100 -1.74 11.48 21.53
N ARG A 101 -2.52 12.08 20.61
CA ARG A 101 -3.43 13.19 20.90
C ARG A 101 -4.69 12.74 21.66
N THR A 102 -5.18 11.53 21.41
CA THR A 102 -6.36 10.98 22.09
C THR A 102 -6.03 10.31 23.43
N GLY A 103 -4.75 10.21 23.80
CA GLY A 103 -4.31 9.57 25.05
C GLY A 103 -4.39 8.04 25.02
N THR A 104 -4.72 7.45 23.87
CA THR A 104 -4.73 6.01 23.64
C THR A 104 -3.61 5.71 22.66
N PRO A 105 -2.48 5.10 23.09
CA PRO A 105 -1.49 4.63 22.15
C PRO A 105 -2.20 3.65 21.23
N LEU A 106 -2.40 4.06 19.96
CA LEU A 106 -3.05 3.22 18.97
C LEU A 106 -2.19 1.97 18.81
N SER A 107 -2.54 0.94 19.56
CA SER A 107 -1.72 -0.26 19.72
C SER A 107 -1.81 -1.08 18.44
N ASP A 108 -0.92 -2.06 18.26
CA ASP A 108 -1.04 -3.00 17.14
C ASP A 108 -2.42 -3.69 17.12
N VAL A 109 -3.12 -3.75 18.26
CA VAL A 109 -4.48 -4.30 18.42
C VAL A 109 -5.56 -3.39 17.80
N GLU A 110 -5.51 -2.07 18.03
CA GLU A 110 -6.44 -1.13 17.37
C GLU A 110 -6.17 -1.04 15.87
N LEU A 111 -4.92 -1.23 15.47
CA LEU A 111 -4.53 -1.28 14.08
C LEU A 111 -5.05 -2.55 13.39
N VAL A 112 -5.11 -3.68 14.11
CA VAL A 112 -5.76 -4.92 13.65
C VAL A 112 -7.29 -4.74 13.58
N ALA A 113 -7.92 -4.10 14.57
CA ALA A 113 -9.37 -3.83 14.56
C ALA A 113 -9.79 -2.84 13.44
N THR A 114 -8.91 -1.87 13.14
CA THR A 114 -9.08 -0.93 12.03
C THR A 114 -8.97 -1.68 10.69
N VAL A 115 -7.95 -2.53 10.52
CA VAL A 115 -7.83 -3.38 9.32
C VAL A 115 -9.05 -4.30 9.16
N ARG A 116 -9.57 -4.89 10.25
CA ARG A 116 -10.79 -5.72 10.27
C ARG A 116 -12.01 -5.02 9.71
N GLY A 117 -12.42 -3.90 10.33
CA GLY A 117 -13.63 -3.16 9.92
C GLY A 117 -13.55 -2.50 8.53
N ALA A 118 -12.39 -2.60 7.89
CA ALA A 118 -12.14 -2.13 6.55
C ALA A 118 -12.10 -3.22 5.51
N LEU A 119 -11.51 -4.37 5.83
CA LEU A 119 -11.65 -5.58 5.02
C LEU A 119 -13.12 -5.98 4.93
N ASP A 120 -13.89 -5.81 6.02
CA ASP A 120 -15.35 -6.02 6.05
C ASP A 120 -16.10 -5.12 5.04
N ARG A 121 -15.61 -3.90 4.83
CA ARG A 121 -16.18 -2.94 3.87
C ARG A 121 -15.68 -3.14 2.44
N LEU A 122 -14.63 -3.93 2.26
CA LEU A 122 -13.90 -4.09 0.99
C LEU A 122 -14.08 -5.45 0.33
N ALA A 123 -14.52 -6.47 1.06
CA ALA A 123 -14.84 -7.77 0.49
C ALA A 123 -16.36 -7.87 0.23
N GLU A 124 -16.73 -8.19 -1.00
CA GLU A 124 -18.09 -8.68 -1.33
C GLU A 124 -18.34 -10.10 -0.76
N ASN A 125 -17.38 -10.66 0.00
CA ASN A 125 -17.41 -12.02 0.53
C ASN A 125 -16.87 -12.07 1.96
N GLU A 126 -17.75 -12.26 2.93
CA GLU A 126 -17.47 -12.29 4.37
C GLU A 126 -16.41 -13.34 4.74
N ALA A 127 -16.39 -14.49 4.06
CA ALA A 127 -15.41 -15.55 4.30
C ALA A 127 -13.98 -15.12 3.92
N VAL A 128 -13.82 -14.30 2.87
CA VAL A 128 -12.51 -13.75 2.49
C VAL A 128 -12.02 -12.79 3.57
N THR A 129 -12.90 -11.96 4.13
CA THR A 129 -12.52 -11.06 5.22
C THR A 129 -12.07 -11.83 6.46
N GLN A 130 -12.86 -12.81 6.90
CA GLN A 130 -12.51 -13.62 8.07
C GLN A 130 -11.20 -14.40 7.87
N ALA A 131 -10.91 -14.84 6.65
CA ALA A 131 -9.65 -15.50 6.31
C ALA A 131 -8.46 -14.52 6.40
N LEU A 132 -8.61 -13.30 5.86
CA LEU A 132 -7.58 -12.25 5.94
C LEU A 132 -7.32 -11.78 7.37
N ASP A 133 -8.35 -11.77 8.23
CA ASP A 133 -8.26 -11.44 9.65
C ASP A 133 -7.32 -12.37 10.44
N ARG A 134 -7.13 -13.61 9.98
CA ARG A 134 -6.23 -14.57 10.63
C ARG A 134 -4.78 -14.42 10.20
N LEU A 135 -4.50 -13.58 9.20
CA LEU A 135 -3.15 -13.38 8.71
C LEU A 135 -2.40 -12.32 9.54
N PRO A 136 -1.10 -12.54 9.80
CA PRO A 136 -0.22 -11.47 10.28
C PRO A 136 -0.29 -10.24 9.37
N ARG A 137 -0.32 -9.05 9.96
CA ARG A 137 -0.53 -7.78 9.22
C ARG A 137 0.48 -7.55 8.08
N ASN A 138 1.72 -7.96 8.27
CA ASN A 138 2.75 -7.85 7.24
C ASN A 138 2.48 -8.75 6.01
N GLN A 139 1.67 -9.80 6.16
CA GLN A 139 1.19 -10.64 5.08
C GLN A 139 -0.05 -10.02 4.41
N VAL A 140 -1.02 -9.54 5.21
CA VAL A 140 -2.20 -8.81 4.70
C VAL A 140 -1.77 -7.63 3.84
N GLU A 141 -0.81 -6.83 4.32
CA GLU A 141 -0.30 -5.67 3.59
C GLU A 141 0.26 -6.05 2.22
N VAL A 142 1.01 -7.16 2.12
CA VAL A 142 1.55 -7.67 0.84
C VAL A 142 0.44 -8.22 -0.07
N VAL A 143 -0.53 -8.95 0.50
CA VAL A 143 -1.68 -9.48 -0.24
C VAL A 143 -2.53 -8.35 -0.81
N MET A 144 -2.83 -7.33 0.00
CA MET A 144 -3.62 -6.17 -0.42
C MET A 144 -2.91 -5.37 -1.50
N LEU A 145 -1.61 -5.09 -1.33
CA LEU A 145 -0.82 -4.41 -2.35
C LEU A 145 -0.88 -5.17 -3.68
N ILE A 146 -0.70 -6.49 -3.68
CA ILE A 146 -0.57 -7.26 -4.93
C ILE A 146 -1.92 -7.60 -5.57
N PHE A 147 -2.85 -8.17 -4.83
CA PHE A 147 -4.08 -8.73 -5.41
C PHE A 147 -5.20 -7.71 -5.53
N LYS A 148 -5.27 -6.75 -4.61
CA LYS A 148 -6.31 -5.71 -4.63
C LYS A 148 -5.83 -4.47 -5.35
N GLU A 149 -4.69 -3.93 -4.91
CA GLU A 149 -4.15 -2.70 -5.48
C GLU A 149 -3.22 -2.96 -6.66
N GLY A 150 -2.99 -4.23 -7.03
CA GLY A 150 -2.31 -4.67 -8.24
C GLY A 150 -0.78 -4.54 -8.26
N PHE A 151 -0.11 -4.20 -7.19
CA PHE A 151 1.35 -4.01 -7.15
C PHE A 151 2.13 -5.24 -7.67
N THR A 152 3.25 -5.01 -8.37
CA THR A 152 4.19 -6.09 -8.70
C THR A 152 5.01 -6.47 -7.48
N CYS A 153 5.53 -7.69 -7.40
CA CYS A 153 6.37 -8.11 -6.28
C CYS A 153 7.61 -7.22 -6.09
N SER A 154 8.24 -6.79 -7.19
CA SER A 154 9.38 -5.86 -7.17
C SER A 154 8.97 -4.47 -6.67
N GLY A 155 7.80 -4.01 -7.10
CA GLY A 155 7.19 -2.77 -6.63
C GLY A 155 6.87 -2.76 -5.15
N VAL A 156 6.26 -3.84 -4.63
CA VAL A 156 6.04 -4.04 -3.19
C VAL A 156 7.35 -4.08 -2.41
N ALA A 157 8.37 -4.76 -2.94
CA ALA A 157 9.69 -4.80 -2.32
C ALA A 157 10.29 -3.40 -2.18
N ALA A 158 10.22 -2.58 -3.23
CA ALA A 158 10.69 -1.19 -3.21
C ALA A 158 9.90 -0.32 -2.24
N LEU A 159 8.55 -0.40 -2.27
CA LEU A 159 7.66 0.36 -1.39
C LEU A 159 7.90 0.03 0.08
N LEU A 160 7.97 -1.26 0.42
CA LEU A 160 8.12 -1.73 1.80
C LEU A 160 9.58 -1.70 2.30
N GLY A 161 10.56 -1.44 1.42
CA GLY A 161 11.98 -1.45 1.77
C GLY A 161 12.49 -2.82 2.19
N ILE A 162 11.97 -3.90 1.60
CA ILE A 162 12.33 -5.30 1.90
C ILE A 162 12.83 -6.02 0.65
N SER A 163 13.43 -7.20 0.81
CA SER A 163 13.89 -7.99 -0.34
C SER A 163 12.73 -8.62 -1.12
N PRO A 164 12.86 -8.82 -2.45
CA PRO A 164 11.87 -9.59 -3.22
C PRO A 164 11.63 -10.99 -2.66
N SER A 165 12.66 -11.64 -2.11
CA SER A 165 12.55 -12.93 -1.43
C SER A 165 11.65 -12.85 -0.19
N THR A 166 11.71 -11.75 0.57
CA THR A 166 10.83 -11.50 1.71
C THR A 166 9.37 -11.31 1.27
N VAL A 167 9.14 -10.62 0.15
CA VAL A 167 7.78 -10.49 -0.44
C VAL A 167 7.24 -11.87 -0.81
N SER A 168 8.01 -12.67 -1.55
CA SER A 168 7.64 -14.04 -1.94
C SER A 168 7.40 -14.96 -0.74
N CYS A 169 8.20 -14.83 0.32
CA CYS A 169 8.02 -15.57 1.56
C CYS A 169 6.70 -15.21 2.25
N ARG A 170 6.40 -13.91 2.40
CA ARG A 170 5.14 -13.43 2.98
C ARG A 170 3.92 -13.88 2.18
N LEU A 171 3.99 -13.85 0.86
CA LEU A 171 2.93 -14.37 -0.02
C LEU A 171 2.72 -15.87 0.17
N ARG A 172 3.80 -16.65 0.27
CA ARG A 172 3.71 -18.10 0.50
C ARG A 172 3.04 -18.38 1.85
N CYS A 173 3.50 -17.74 2.92
CA CYS A 173 2.90 -17.89 4.25
C CYS A 173 1.42 -17.49 4.25
N ALA A 174 1.07 -16.37 3.61
CA ALA A 174 -0.32 -15.92 3.50
C ALA A 174 -1.18 -16.99 2.81
N ARG A 175 -0.72 -17.50 1.66
CA ARG A 175 -1.42 -18.54 0.90
C ARG A 175 -1.60 -19.82 1.71
N ASP A 176 -0.56 -20.27 2.41
CA ASP A 176 -0.60 -21.51 3.17
C ASP A 176 -1.56 -21.39 4.38
N SER A 177 -1.59 -20.23 5.06
CA SER A 177 -2.55 -19.92 6.12
C SER A 177 -4.00 -19.82 5.60
N LEU A 178 -4.23 -19.15 4.47
CA LEU A 178 -5.55 -19.04 3.86
C LEU A 178 -6.07 -20.42 3.41
N ARG A 179 -5.20 -21.27 2.82
CA ARG A 179 -5.58 -22.63 2.43
C ARG A 179 -5.97 -23.48 3.64
N GLY A 180 -5.23 -23.36 4.76
CA GLY A 180 -5.59 -24.04 6.00
C GLY A 180 -6.98 -23.63 6.52
N TYR A 181 -7.31 -22.34 6.43
CA TYR A 181 -8.62 -21.81 6.84
C TYR A 181 -9.76 -22.39 5.98
N PHE A 182 -9.67 -22.26 4.65
CA PHE A 182 -10.73 -22.74 3.76
C PHE A 182 -10.88 -24.27 3.79
N ASN A 183 -9.80 -25.02 4.00
CA ASN A 183 -9.90 -26.48 4.17
C ASN A 183 -10.53 -26.88 5.51
N SER A 184 -10.45 -26.05 6.55
CA SER A 184 -11.07 -26.32 7.86
C SER A 184 -12.54 -25.94 7.94
N GLU A 185 -13.01 -25.02 7.07
CA GLU A 185 -14.42 -24.60 7.01
C GLU A 185 -15.23 -25.33 5.94
N ASP A 186 -14.59 -26.14 5.08
CA ASP A 186 -15.24 -26.87 3.98
C ASP A 186 -14.98 -28.40 4.10
N PRO A 187 -15.50 -29.09 5.13
CA PRO A 187 -15.24 -30.53 5.34
C PRO A 187 -15.91 -31.46 4.32
N GLU A 188 -16.77 -30.95 3.44
CA GLU A 188 -17.59 -31.76 2.51
C GLU A 188 -17.00 -31.89 1.09
N ARG A 189 -15.81 -31.37 0.81
CA ARG A 189 -15.17 -31.48 -0.53
C ARG A 189 -14.29 -32.73 -0.75
N GLU A 190 -14.13 -33.57 0.26
CA GLU A 190 -13.53 -34.92 0.12
C GLU A 190 -14.64 -35.98 0.25
N SER A 191 -15.46 -36.13 -0.78
CA SER A 191 -16.28 -37.33 -1.04
C SER A 191 -16.57 -37.47 -2.53
#